data_AF-Q7QHR4-F1
#
_entry.id   AF-Q7QHR4-F1
#
_cell.length_a   1.000
_cell.length_b   1.000
_cell.length_c   1.000
_cell.angle_alpha   90.00
_cell.angle_beta   90.00
_cell.angle_gamma   90.00
#
_symmetry.space_group_name_H-M   'P 1'
#
loop_
_entity.id
_entity.type
_entity.pdbx_description
1 polymer ?
#
loop_
_entity_poly.entity_id
_entity_poly.type
_entity_poly.pdbx_seq_one_letter_code
_entity_poly.pdbx_strand_id
1 'polypeptide(L)'
;MSSHHRHDEVALSYHESCLRLSDVDLLKGPYWLNDQIISFYFEYLEKHIFENEHDLLFVSPEVTQCIRMVAQDEVGIFLEPLRAHQRTFVFFALNDNQAADRAGGSHWSLLVFSRPEQAFYHFDSSRNANAEYARQLVAVLKRALHCPDALLRTGDCLQQSNGYDCGVHVLCTVDAVAQQIRKSGRIEGVRSARYDVIRSKREELLGIILALGGRIK
;
A
#
# COMPACT_ATOMS: atom_id res chain seq x y z
N MET A 1 7.45 -34.62 -1.94
CA MET A 1 8.54 -33.65 -1.67
C MET A 1 9.10 -33.20 -3.02
N SER A 2 8.63 -32.08 -3.57
CA SER A 2 9.05 -31.57 -4.88
C SER A 2 10.00 -30.39 -4.71
N SER A 3 11.10 -30.42 -5.45
CA SER A 3 12.31 -29.62 -5.30
C SER A 3 12.30 -28.36 -6.20
N HIS A 4 11.46 -27.36 -5.91
CA HIS A 4 11.42 -26.13 -6.71
C HIS A 4 11.92 -24.85 -6.03
N HIS A 5 12.36 -24.90 -4.77
CA HIS A 5 12.79 -23.68 -4.04
C HIS A 5 14.29 -23.34 -4.13
N ARG A 6 15.06 -23.93 -5.05
CA ARG A 6 16.54 -23.73 -5.08
C ARG A 6 17.06 -22.71 -6.10
N HIS A 7 16.21 -22.06 -6.89
CA HIS A 7 16.63 -21.13 -7.96
C HIS A 7 15.66 -19.96 -8.21
N ASP A 8 15.04 -19.38 -7.19
CA ASP A 8 14.32 -18.11 -7.37
C ASP A 8 15.27 -16.93 -7.22
N GLU A 9 15.81 -16.50 -8.36
CA GLU A 9 16.83 -15.45 -8.45
C GLU A 9 16.27 -14.07 -8.11
N VAL A 10 17.15 -13.20 -7.61
CA VAL A 10 16.83 -11.79 -7.41
C VAL A 10 16.62 -11.13 -8.77
N ALA A 11 15.45 -10.53 -8.96
CA ALA A 11 15.11 -9.74 -10.12
C ALA A 11 15.57 -8.29 -9.97
N LEU A 12 15.38 -7.71 -8.79
CA LEU A 12 15.75 -6.33 -8.46
C LEU A 12 16.05 -6.22 -6.96
N SER A 13 17.14 -5.53 -6.62
CA SER A 13 17.37 -4.99 -5.27
C SER A 13 17.32 -3.47 -5.37
N TYR A 14 16.35 -2.86 -4.68
CA TYR A 14 16.11 -1.42 -4.70
C TYR A 14 15.92 -0.94 -3.27
N HIS A 15 16.94 -0.26 -2.72
CA HIS A 15 17.00 0.12 -1.31
C HIS A 15 16.70 -1.09 -0.39
N GLU A 16 15.64 -1.04 0.42
CA GLU A 16 15.27 -2.11 1.34
C GLU A 16 14.43 -3.21 0.66
N SER A 17 13.84 -2.94 -0.50
CA SER A 17 13.06 -3.89 -1.27
C SER A 17 13.94 -4.84 -2.08
N CYS A 18 13.63 -6.14 -1.99
CA CYS A 18 14.21 -7.17 -2.82
C CYS A 18 13.10 -7.94 -3.54
N LEU A 19 12.99 -7.74 -4.86
CA LEU A 19 12.09 -8.51 -5.72
C LEU A 19 12.83 -9.71 -6.29
N ARG A 20 12.21 -10.88 -6.20
CA ARG A 20 12.62 -12.09 -6.92
C ARG A 20 11.91 -12.19 -8.25
N LEU A 21 12.38 -13.07 -9.13
CA LEU A 21 11.74 -13.30 -10.42
C LEU A 21 10.30 -13.79 -10.24
N SER A 22 10.03 -14.61 -9.22
CA SER A 22 8.67 -15.05 -8.91
C SER A 22 7.74 -13.90 -8.51
N ASP A 23 8.23 -12.87 -7.82
CA ASP A 23 7.45 -11.66 -7.52
C ASP A 23 7.12 -10.91 -8.82
N VAL A 24 8.13 -10.68 -9.66
CA VAL A 24 7.94 -9.96 -10.93
C VAL A 24 6.99 -10.70 -11.88
N ASP A 25 6.98 -12.03 -11.87
CA ASP A 25 6.06 -12.83 -12.68
C ASP A 25 4.58 -12.60 -12.32
N LEU A 26 4.26 -12.17 -11.08
CA LEU A 26 2.90 -11.81 -10.69
C LEU A 26 2.36 -10.61 -11.47
N LEU A 27 3.24 -9.76 -12.03
CA LEU A 27 2.83 -8.62 -12.87
C LEU A 27 2.43 -9.02 -14.29
N LYS A 28 2.79 -10.23 -14.77
CA LYS A 28 2.61 -10.64 -16.17
C LYS A 28 1.25 -11.24 -16.50
N GLY A 29 0.32 -11.26 -15.55
CA GLY A 29 -0.95 -11.95 -15.74
C GLY A 29 -2.00 -11.61 -14.69
N PRO A 30 -3.09 -12.40 -14.65
CA PRO A 30 -4.19 -12.21 -13.71
C PRO A 30 -3.87 -12.76 -12.32
N TYR A 31 -2.74 -12.32 -11.75
CA TYR A 31 -2.24 -12.79 -10.46
C TYR A 31 -2.38 -11.71 -9.39
N TRP A 32 -2.61 -12.16 -8.15
CA TRP A 32 -2.59 -11.26 -7.00
C TRP A 32 -1.20 -10.69 -6.83
N LEU A 33 -1.13 -9.39 -6.55
CA LEU A 33 0.12 -8.79 -6.07
C LEU A 33 0.34 -9.23 -4.63
N ASN A 34 1.57 -9.56 -4.30
CA ASN A 34 1.99 -9.81 -2.93
C ASN A 34 2.46 -8.52 -2.25
N ASP A 35 2.83 -8.65 -0.99
CA ASP A 35 3.46 -7.61 -0.18
C ASP A 35 4.73 -7.06 -0.84
N GLN A 36 5.64 -7.91 -1.32
CA GLN A 36 6.91 -7.49 -1.93
C GLN A 36 6.73 -6.45 -3.06
N ILE A 37 5.76 -6.65 -3.96
CA ILE A 37 5.49 -5.71 -5.07
C ILE A 37 4.94 -4.38 -4.55
N ILE A 38 4.03 -4.43 -3.58
CA ILE A 38 3.41 -3.23 -3.01
C ILE A 38 4.45 -2.44 -2.20
N SER A 39 5.27 -3.12 -1.40
CA SER A 39 6.40 -2.57 -0.65
C SER A 39 7.41 -1.90 -1.58
N PHE A 40 7.83 -2.59 -2.64
CA PHE A 40 8.69 -2.02 -3.67
C PHE A 40 8.09 -0.76 -4.28
N TYR A 41 6.82 -0.77 -4.65
CA TYR A 41 6.21 0.39 -5.29
C TYR A 41 6.09 1.57 -4.32
N PHE A 42 5.75 1.32 -3.05
CA PHE A 42 5.72 2.35 -2.01
C PHE A 42 7.09 2.96 -1.76
N GLU A 43 8.14 2.13 -1.74
CA GLU A 43 9.52 2.60 -1.61
C GLU A 43 9.98 3.37 -2.86
N TYR A 44 9.59 2.94 -4.05
CA TYR A 44 9.83 3.69 -5.30
C TYR A 44 9.16 5.07 -5.26
N LEU A 45 7.91 5.15 -4.79
CA LEU A 45 7.24 6.43 -4.59
C LEU A 45 8.00 7.32 -3.61
N GLU A 46 8.37 6.80 -2.43
CA GLU A 46 9.06 7.59 -1.40
C GLU A 46 10.47 8.05 -1.84
N LYS A 47 11.26 7.17 -2.45
CA LYS A 47 12.69 7.42 -2.73
C LYS A 47 12.95 8.05 -4.10
N HIS A 48 12.01 7.95 -5.04
CA HIS A 48 12.23 8.41 -6.41
C HIS A 48 11.23 9.49 -6.83
N ILE A 49 9.93 9.24 -6.64
CA ILE A 49 8.89 10.16 -7.14
C ILE A 49 8.67 11.34 -6.19
N PHE A 50 8.75 11.09 -4.88
CA PHE A 50 8.44 12.01 -3.80
C PHE A 50 9.63 12.19 -2.84
N GLU A 51 10.86 12.14 -3.37
CA GLU A 51 12.10 12.22 -2.58
C GLU A 51 12.22 13.48 -1.71
N ASN A 52 11.56 14.58 -2.12
CA ASN A 52 11.62 15.88 -1.45
C ASN A 52 10.35 16.17 -0.62
N GLU A 53 9.39 15.26 -0.62
CA GLU A 53 8.06 15.42 -0.04
C GLU A 53 7.97 14.64 1.27
N HIS A 54 8.74 15.08 2.26
CA HIS A 54 8.86 14.42 3.58
C HIS A 54 7.53 14.34 4.35
N ASP A 55 6.52 15.10 3.94
CA ASP A 55 5.16 15.05 4.48
C ASP A 55 4.40 13.76 4.15
N LEU A 56 4.82 13.06 3.09
CA LEU A 56 4.24 11.79 2.67
C LEU A 56 5.01 10.64 3.31
N LEU A 57 4.30 9.69 3.91
CA LEU A 57 4.87 8.44 4.41
C LEU A 57 4.09 7.26 3.86
N PHE A 58 4.80 6.35 3.20
CA PHE A 58 4.24 5.13 2.63
C PHE A 58 4.63 3.94 3.50
N VAL A 59 3.70 3.48 4.36
CA VAL A 59 3.93 2.36 5.28
C VAL A 59 3.72 1.06 4.52
N SER A 60 4.74 0.21 4.52
CA SER A 60 4.72 -1.06 3.79
C SER A 60 3.61 -2.00 4.31
N PRO A 61 3.13 -2.93 3.46
CA PRO A 61 2.24 -4.02 3.85
C PRO A 61 2.66 -4.75 5.13
N GLU A 62 3.95 -5.10 5.28
CA GLU A 62 4.40 -5.90 6.42
C GLU A 62 4.30 -5.09 7.72
N VAL A 63 4.70 -3.82 7.69
CA VAL A 63 4.59 -2.91 8.85
C VAL A 63 3.13 -2.64 9.18
N THR A 64 2.27 -2.46 8.17
CA THR A 64 0.83 -2.29 8.37
C THR A 64 0.22 -3.53 9.03
N GLN A 65 0.64 -4.74 8.61
CA GLN A 65 0.21 -5.98 9.24
C GLN A 65 0.72 -6.07 10.68
N CYS A 66 1.98 -5.75 10.96
CA CYS A 66 2.50 -5.71 12.33
C CYS A 66 1.66 -4.81 13.24
N ILE A 67 1.35 -3.58 12.80
CA ILE A 67 0.51 -2.63 13.56
C ILE A 67 -0.87 -3.21 13.88
N ARG A 68 -1.45 -3.99 12.96
CA ARG A 68 -2.77 -4.64 13.18
C ARG A 68 -2.72 -5.77 14.20
N MET A 69 -1.57 -6.45 14.34
CA MET A 69 -1.46 -7.69 15.11
C MET A 69 -0.87 -7.49 16.51
N VAL A 70 -0.17 -6.38 16.76
CA VAL A 70 0.42 -6.09 18.07
C VAL A 70 -0.56 -5.45 19.05
N ALA A 71 -0.20 -5.43 20.33
CA ALA A 71 -0.98 -4.72 21.34
C ALA A 71 -0.96 -3.20 21.07
N GLN A 72 -2.01 -2.49 21.49
CA GLN A 72 -2.19 -1.07 21.15
C GLN A 72 -1.04 -0.18 21.66
N ASP A 73 -0.41 -0.54 22.78
CA ASP A 73 0.74 0.14 23.37
C ASP A 73 2.07 -0.18 22.66
N GLU A 74 2.13 -1.24 21.86
CA GLU A 74 3.31 -1.64 21.08
C GLU A 74 3.36 -1.02 19.68
N VAL A 75 2.27 -0.40 19.23
CA VAL A 75 2.17 0.24 17.89
C VAL A 75 3.26 1.30 17.67
N GLY A 76 3.66 1.99 18.74
CA GLY A 76 4.74 2.98 18.71
C GLY A 76 6.07 2.40 18.20
N ILE A 77 6.35 1.12 18.48
CA ILE A 77 7.58 0.42 18.06
C ILE A 77 7.75 0.49 16.53
N PHE A 78 6.65 0.46 15.78
CA PHE A 78 6.66 0.50 14.32
C PHE A 78 6.56 1.93 13.76
N LEU A 79 5.77 2.79 14.40
CA LEU A 79 5.49 4.14 13.88
C LEU A 79 6.53 5.20 14.28
N GLU A 80 7.20 5.05 15.42
CA GLU A 80 8.22 5.98 15.89
C GLU A 80 9.46 6.01 14.99
N PRO A 81 10.05 4.87 14.56
CA PRO A 81 11.20 4.88 13.64
C PRO A 81 10.88 5.56 12.30
N LEU A 82 9.63 5.44 11.83
CA LEU A 82 9.14 6.10 10.61
C LEU A 82 8.82 7.59 10.80
N ARG A 83 8.89 8.08 12.05
CA ARG A 83 8.46 9.42 12.47
C ARG A 83 7.04 9.74 12.04
N ALA A 84 6.14 8.75 12.06
CA ALA A 84 4.78 8.88 11.50
C ALA A 84 3.96 10.01 12.16
N HIS A 85 4.24 10.34 13.42
CA HIS A 85 3.62 11.46 14.14
C HIS A 85 3.95 12.85 13.53
N GLN A 86 5.05 12.96 12.79
CA GLN A 86 5.50 14.21 12.14
C GLN A 86 4.98 14.33 10.71
N ARG A 87 4.47 13.23 10.13
CA ARG A 87 4.04 13.17 8.75
C ARG A 87 2.63 13.75 8.60
N THR A 88 2.42 14.51 7.54
CA THR A 88 1.12 15.14 7.26
C THR A 88 0.14 14.14 6.64
N PHE A 89 0.65 13.23 5.81
CA PHE A 89 -0.12 12.16 5.19
C PHE A 89 0.57 10.81 5.37
N VAL A 90 -0.18 9.79 5.78
CA VAL A 90 0.36 8.45 6.02
C VAL A 90 -0.50 7.41 5.30
N PHE A 91 0.13 6.66 4.40
CA PHE A 91 -0.50 5.63 3.57
C PHE A 91 -0.21 4.26 4.15
N PHE A 92 -1.23 3.41 4.24
CA PHE A 92 -1.13 2.05 4.77
C PHE A 92 -1.74 1.07 3.76
N ALA A 93 -0.95 0.09 3.32
CA ALA A 93 -1.45 -1.02 2.52
C ALA A 93 -2.12 -2.04 3.44
N LEU A 94 -3.45 -2.12 3.38
CA LEU A 94 -4.27 -2.94 4.28
C LEU A 94 -4.66 -4.26 3.62
N ASN A 95 -4.37 -5.37 4.30
CA ASN A 95 -4.79 -6.72 3.95
C ASN A 95 -5.83 -7.26 4.95
N ASP A 96 -6.64 -8.24 4.54
CA ASP A 96 -7.62 -8.93 5.40
C ASP A 96 -7.04 -10.13 6.17
N ASN A 97 -5.77 -10.50 5.98
CA ASN A 97 -5.14 -11.59 6.71
C ASN A 97 -5.25 -11.38 8.23
N GLN A 98 -5.74 -12.42 8.92
CA GLN A 98 -5.92 -12.45 10.38
C GLN A 98 -4.87 -13.32 11.09
N ALA A 99 -4.04 -14.06 10.34
CA ALA A 99 -2.99 -14.88 10.92
C ALA A 99 -1.69 -14.06 11.04
N ALA A 100 -1.07 -14.07 12.22
CA ALA A 100 0.22 -13.40 12.44
C ALA A 100 1.40 -14.28 11.99
N ASP A 101 1.22 -15.60 12.03
CA ASP A 101 2.25 -16.62 11.85
C ASP A 101 2.17 -17.32 10.49
N ARG A 102 1.22 -16.93 9.63
CA ARG A 102 0.99 -17.56 8.33
C ARG A 102 0.70 -16.54 7.25
N ALA A 103 1.38 -16.70 6.11
CA ALA A 103 1.06 -15.99 4.88
C ALA A 103 -0.38 -16.31 4.44
N GLY A 104 -1.12 -15.28 4.05
CA GLY A 104 -2.53 -15.37 3.73
C GLY A 104 -3.12 -14.02 3.36
N GLY A 105 -4.44 -13.92 3.49
CA GLY A 105 -5.21 -12.79 2.98
C GLY A 105 -5.77 -13.05 1.59
N SER A 106 -6.88 -12.40 1.30
CA SER A 106 -7.61 -12.49 0.04
C SER A 106 -7.86 -11.14 -0.63
N HIS A 107 -7.65 -10.02 0.08
CA HIS A 107 -7.99 -8.71 -0.46
C HIS A 107 -7.11 -7.57 0.06
N TRP A 108 -6.65 -6.73 -0.87
CA TRP A 108 -5.92 -5.50 -0.60
C TRP A 108 -6.82 -4.27 -0.70
N SER A 109 -6.59 -3.31 0.19
CA SER A 109 -7.21 -1.98 0.17
C SER A 109 -6.23 -0.94 0.69
N LEU A 110 -6.52 0.35 0.50
CA LEU A 110 -5.65 1.44 0.94
C LEU A 110 -6.32 2.25 2.05
N LEU A 111 -5.60 2.51 3.14
CA LEU A 111 -6.02 3.46 4.18
C LEU A 111 -5.04 4.64 4.19
N VAL A 112 -5.54 5.87 4.14
CA VAL A 112 -4.70 7.07 4.16
C VAL A 112 -5.15 8.02 5.26
N PHE A 113 -4.24 8.38 6.17
CA PHE A 113 -4.46 9.42 7.16
C PHE A 113 -4.10 10.79 6.59
N SER A 114 -4.97 11.77 6.80
CA SER A 114 -4.76 13.19 6.52
C SER A 114 -4.84 13.98 7.82
N ARG A 115 -3.72 14.56 8.23
CA ARG A 115 -3.65 15.41 9.42
C ARG A 115 -4.41 16.74 9.24
N PRO A 116 -4.32 17.45 8.09
CA PRO A 116 -5.06 18.69 7.89
C PRO A 116 -6.57 18.50 7.91
N GLU A 117 -7.06 17.35 7.44
CA GLU A 117 -8.50 17.04 7.40
C GLU A 117 -9.00 16.32 8.65
N GLN A 118 -8.09 15.94 9.56
CA GLN A 118 -8.39 15.09 10.72
C GLN A 118 -9.25 13.89 10.29
N ALA A 119 -8.78 13.16 9.28
CA ALA A 119 -9.56 12.08 8.69
C ALA A 119 -8.68 10.95 8.18
N PHE A 120 -9.21 9.73 8.28
CA PHE A 120 -8.72 8.57 7.55
C PHE A 120 -9.63 8.34 6.35
N TYR A 121 -9.05 8.08 5.19
CA TYR A 121 -9.77 7.72 3.97
C TYR A 121 -9.47 6.26 3.62
N HIS A 122 -10.50 5.44 3.57
CA HIS A 122 -10.40 4.04 3.16
C HIS A 122 -10.88 3.88 1.72
N PHE A 123 -9.99 3.39 0.86
CA PHE A 123 -10.25 3.12 -0.54
C PHE A 123 -10.23 1.61 -0.79
N ASP A 124 -11.34 1.10 -1.30
CA ASP A 124 -11.54 -0.34 -1.47
C ASP A 124 -12.21 -0.63 -2.81
N SER A 125 -11.53 -1.42 -3.65
CA SER A 125 -12.01 -1.80 -4.98
C SER A 125 -13.06 -2.90 -4.96
N SER A 126 -13.41 -3.46 -3.79
CA SER A 126 -14.38 -4.55 -3.64
C SER A 126 -15.46 -4.22 -2.60
N ARG A 127 -16.26 -3.19 -2.87
CA ARG A 127 -17.47 -2.82 -2.12
C ARG A 127 -17.25 -2.68 -0.61
N ASN A 128 -16.11 -2.11 -0.21
CA ASN A 128 -15.69 -1.98 1.19
C ASN A 128 -15.56 -3.33 1.91
N ALA A 129 -15.08 -4.38 1.23
CA ALA A 129 -14.80 -5.69 1.82
C ALA A 129 -13.90 -5.60 3.06
N ASN A 130 -12.92 -4.67 3.07
CA ASN A 130 -12.01 -4.46 4.19
C ASN A 130 -12.50 -3.41 5.21
N ALA A 131 -13.78 -3.02 5.21
CA ALA A 131 -14.29 -1.97 6.10
C ALA A 131 -14.05 -2.26 7.59
N GLU A 132 -14.30 -3.49 8.05
CA GLU A 132 -14.08 -3.86 9.45
C GLU A 132 -12.60 -3.80 9.81
N TYR A 133 -11.72 -4.30 8.93
CA TYR A 133 -10.27 -4.27 9.14
C TYR A 133 -9.72 -2.83 9.13
N ALA A 134 -10.28 -1.96 8.29
CA ALA A 134 -9.95 -0.54 8.27
C ALA A 134 -10.39 0.13 9.58
N ARG A 135 -11.60 -0.15 10.09
CA ARG A 135 -12.07 0.39 11.38
C ARG A 135 -11.19 -0.06 12.54
N GLN A 136 -10.80 -1.33 12.58
CA GLN A 136 -9.89 -1.86 13.60
C GLN A 136 -8.54 -1.16 13.55
N LEU A 137 -7.93 -1.04 12.37
CA LEU A 137 -6.65 -0.36 12.20
C LEU A 137 -6.75 1.12 12.61
N VAL A 138 -7.81 1.83 12.22
CA VAL A 138 -8.03 3.24 12.61
C VAL A 138 -8.13 3.39 14.13
N ALA A 139 -8.85 2.50 14.83
CA ALA A 139 -9.00 2.57 16.28
C ALA A 139 -7.65 2.52 17.01
N VAL A 140 -6.72 1.71 16.48
CA VAL A 140 -5.35 1.60 16.99
C VAL A 140 -4.51 2.83 16.62
N LEU A 141 -4.56 3.24 15.35
CA LEU A 141 -3.78 4.37 14.82
C LEU A 141 -4.14 5.72 15.46
N LYS A 142 -5.42 5.96 15.78
CA LYS A 142 -5.86 7.23 16.40
C LYS A 142 -5.06 7.62 17.64
N ARG A 143 -4.72 6.64 18.47
CA ARG A 143 -3.93 6.85 19.68
C ARG A 143 -2.48 7.15 19.33
N ALA A 144 -1.88 6.31 18.47
CA ALA A 144 -0.47 6.39 18.12
C ALA A 144 -0.12 7.62 17.26
N LEU A 145 -1.06 8.13 16.46
CA LEU A 145 -0.89 9.33 15.63
C LEU A 145 -1.42 10.62 16.29
N HIS A 146 -1.87 10.53 17.54
CA HIS A 146 -2.42 11.63 18.34
C HIS A 146 -3.59 12.36 17.66
N CYS A 147 -4.56 11.60 17.14
CA CYS A 147 -5.71 12.12 16.39
C CYS A 147 -7.04 11.45 16.82
N PRO A 148 -7.45 11.56 18.11
CA PRO A 148 -8.63 10.84 18.64
C PRO A 148 -9.93 11.17 17.88
N ASP A 149 -10.07 12.41 17.44
CA ASP A 149 -11.29 12.91 16.77
C ASP A 149 -11.32 12.62 15.27
N ALA A 150 -10.28 11.98 14.72
CA ALA A 150 -10.19 11.77 13.28
C ALA A 150 -11.34 10.89 12.76
N LEU A 151 -11.98 11.30 11.67
CA LEU A 151 -13.12 10.56 11.10
C LEU A 151 -12.65 9.53 10.07
N LEU A 152 -13.24 8.34 10.07
CA LEU A 152 -13.07 7.40 8.96
C LEU A 152 -14.09 7.71 7.86
N ARG A 153 -13.58 7.98 6.66
CA ARG A 153 -14.34 8.30 5.45
C ARG A 153 -14.08 7.23 4.39
N THR A 154 -15.10 6.94 3.59
CA THR A 154 -14.93 6.11 2.39
C THR A 154 -14.42 6.98 1.25
N GLY A 155 -13.31 6.60 0.63
CA GLY A 155 -12.75 7.23 -0.55
C GLY A 155 -13.36 6.70 -1.84
N ASP A 156 -13.37 7.52 -2.89
CA ASP A 156 -13.81 7.10 -4.21
C ASP A 156 -12.78 6.15 -4.85
N CYS A 157 -13.19 4.91 -5.11
CA CYS A 157 -12.35 3.88 -5.70
C CYS A 157 -13.12 3.15 -6.80
N LEU A 158 -12.49 3.02 -7.97
CA LEU A 158 -13.08 2.26 -9.07
C LEU A 158 -13.23 0.80 -8.60
N GLN A 159 -14.42 0.24 -8.79
CA GLN A 159 -14.68 -1.13 -8.35
C GLN A 159 -14.09 -2.10 -9.35
N GLN A 160 -13.31 -3.07 -8.85
CA GLN A 160 -12.69 -4.09 -9.70
C GLN A 160 -13.78 -4.97 -10.32
N SER A 161 -13.57 -5.32 -11.60
CA SER A 161 -14.46 -6.22 -12.34
C SER A 161 -13.96 -7.68 -12.36
N ASN A 162 -12.83 -7.95 -11.69
CA ASN A 162 -12.18 -9.26 -11.61
C ASN A 162 -11.79 -9.59 -10.16
N GLY A 163 -11.25 -10.78 -9.92
CA GLY A 163 -10.89 -11.24 -8.58
C GLY A 163 -9.43 -11.04 -8.18
N TYR A 164 -8.61 -10.31 -8.96
CA TYR A 164 -7.14 -10.34 -8.77
C TYR A 164 -6.42 -9.00 -8.82
N ASP A 165 -7.07 -7.92 -9.26
CA ASP A 165 -6.44 -6.61 -9.40
C ASP A 165 -6.56 -5.73 -8.14
N CYS A 166 -7.04 -6.21 -7.00
CA CYS A 166 -7.15 -5.40 -5.77
C CYS A 166 -5.83 -4.71 -5.39
N GLY A 167 -4.70 -5.42 -5.50
CA GLY A 167 -3.37 -4.82 -5.31
C GLY A 167 -3.04 -3.74 -6.34
N VAL A 168 -3.41 -3.94 -7.62
CA VAL A 168 -3.22 -2.94 -8.69
C VAL A 168 -4.04 -1.69 -8.43
N HIS A 169 -5.28 -1.85 -7.94
CA HIS A 169 -6.13 -0.74 -7.51
C HIS A 169 -5.49 0.04 -6.35
N VAL A 170 -4.85 -0.63 -5.39
CA VAL A 170 -4.08 0.05 -4.34
C VAL A 170 -2.97 0.91 -4.95
N LEU A 171 -2.17 0.38 -5.88
CA LEU A 171 -1.09 1.13 -6.54
C LEU A 171 -1.60 2.35 -7.31
N CYS A 172 -2.70 2.21 -8.07
CA CYS A 172 -3.26 3.33 -8.80
C CYS A 172 -3.90 4.39 -7.88
N THR A 173 -4.47 3.94 -6.76
CA THR A 173 -5.13 4.85 -5.80
C THR A 173 -4.09 5.65 -5.02
N VAL A 174 -2.96 5.05 -4.63
CA VAL A 174 -1.88 5.80 -3.98
C VAL A 174 -1.35 6.91 -4.90
N ASP A 175 -1.21 6.65 -6.21
CA ASP A 175 -0.83 7.68 -7.17
C ASP A 175 -1.86 8.82 -7.22
N ALA A 176 -3.14 8.50 -7.37
CA ALA A 176 -4.21 9.48 -7.46
C ALA A 176 -4.29 10.37 -6.20
N VAL A 177 -4.18 9.75 -5.02
CA VAL A 177 -4.21 10.46 -3.74
C VAL A 177 -2.96 11.33 -3.57
N ALA A 178 -1.76 10.80 -3.83
CA ALA A 178 -0.53 11.57 -3.71
C ALA A 178 -0.50 12.77 -4.67
N GLN A 179 -0.99 12.61 -5.91
CA GLN A 179 -1.14 13.71 -6.85
C GLN A 179 -2.16 14.77 -6.41
N GLN A 180 -3.29 14.35 -5.83
CA GLN A 180 -4.30 15.26 -5.29
C GLN A 180 -3.75 16.05 -4.10
N ILE A 181 -2.98 15.41 -3.21
CA ILE A 181 -2.29 16.06 -2.12
C ILE A 181 -1.29 17.09 -2.66
N ARG A 182 -0.46 16.73 -3.64
CA ARG A 182 0.50 17.66 -4.25
C ARG A 182 -0.18 18.88 -4.88
N LYS A 183 -1.38 18.69 -5.43
CA LYS A 183 -2.16 19.77 -6.07
C LYS A 183 -2.89 20.67 -5.07
N SER A 184 -3.40 20.12 -3.97
CA SER A 184 -4.39 20.82 -3.12
C SER A 184 -4.08 20.83 -1.63
N GLY A 185 -3.09 20.05 -1.18
CA GLY A 185 -2.78 19.84 0.23
C GLY A 185 -3.87 19.06 0.99
N ARG A 186 -4.75 18.34 0.29
CA ARG A 186 -5.88 17.59 0.86
C ARG A 186 -6.12 16.30 0.07
N ILE A 187 -6.78 15.33 0.68
CA ILE A 187 -7.27 14.10 0.04
C ILE A 187 -8.69 14.32 -0.51
N GLU A 188 -9.51 15.11 0.17
CA GLU A 188 -10.86 15.45 -0.29
C GLU A 188 -10.87 15.90 -1.76
N GLY A 189 -11.81 15.36 -2.52
CA GLY A 189 -11.94 15.62 -3.96
C GLY A 189 -11.09 14.71 -4.85
N VAL A 190 -10.29 13.79 -4.29
CA VAL A 190 -9.67 12.72 -5.09
C VAL A 190 -10.75 11.91 -5.80
N ARG A 191 -10.49 11.60 -7.08
CA ARG A 191 -11.34 10.73 -7.88
C ARG A 191 -10.65 9.41 -8.11
N SER A 192 -11.45 8.36 -8.26
CA SER A 192 -10.96 7.05 -8.64
C SER A 192 -10.11 7.09 -9.92
N ALA A 193 -9.06 6.27 -9.93
CA ALA A 193 -8.25 6.07 -11.11
C ALA A 193 -9.12 5.58 -12.28
N ARG A 194 -8.81 6.06 -13.49
CA ARG A 194 -9.51 5.62 -14.69
C ARG A 194 -9.16 4.17 -15.01
N TYR A 195 -10.07 3.49 -15.69
CA TYR A 195 -9.91 2.08 -16.05
C TYR A 195 -8.67 1.80 -16.91
N ASP A 196 -8.32 2.70 -17.83
CA ASP A 196 -7.12 2.61 -18.67
C ASP A 196 -5.83 2.65 -17.84
N VAL A 197 -5.76 3.50 -16.82
CA VAL A 197 -4.63 3.57 -15.89
C VAL A 197 -4.46 2.27 -15.12
N ILE A 198 -5.56 1.70 -14.61
CA ILE A 198 -5.52 0.43 -13.87
C ILE A 198 -5.02 -0.71 -14.76
N ARG A 199 -5.48 -0.77 -16.02
CA ARG A 199 -5.05 -1.80 -16.97
C ARG A 199 -3.57 -1.68 -17.36
N SER A 200 -3.03 -0.48 -17.45
CA SER A 200 -1.62 -0.27 -17.80
C SER A 200 -0.66 -0.42 -16.62
N LYS A 201 -1.16 -0.41 -15.38
CA LYS A 201 -0.31 -0.30 -14.19
C LYS A 201 0.69 -1.44 -14.03
N ARG A 202 0.31 -2.67 -14.41
CA ARG A 202 1.23 -3.82 -14.39
C ARG A 202 2.40 -3.64 -15.36
N GLU A 203 2.11 -3.18 -16.57
CA GLU A 203 3.12 -2.89 -17.59
C GLU A 203 4.02 -1.71 -17.18
N GLU A 204 3.44 -0.68 -16.56
CA GLU A 204 4.18 0.43 -15.98
C GLU A 204 5.19 -0.05 -14.92
N LEU A 205 4.75 -0.90 -13.98
CA LEU A 205 5.64 -1.47 -12.96
C LEU A 205 6.78 -2.30 -13.57
N LEU A 206 6.48 -3.11 -14.59
CA LEU A 206 7.52 -3.85 -15.33
C LEU A 206 8.52 -2.89 -15.98
N GLY A 207 8.04 -1.80 -16.59
CA GLY A 207 8.88 -0.74 -17.14
C GLY A 207 9.78 -0.08 -16.10
N ILE A 208 9.25 0.23 -14.91
CA ILE A 208 10.01 0.78 -13.78
C ILE A 208 11.10 -0.21 -13.33
N ILE A 209 10.75 -1.49 -13.17
CA ILE A 209 11.71 -2.53 -12.76
C ILE A 209 12.88 -2.60 -13.75
N LEU A 210 12.61 -2.59 -15.06
CA LEU A 210 13.67 -2.57 -16.09
C LEU A 210 14.51 -1.28 -16.03
N ALA A 211 13.86 -0.13 -15.86
CA ALA A 211 14.54 1.16 -15.80
C ALA A 211 15.50 1.26 -14.60
N LEU A 212 15.18 0.57 -13.50
CA LEU A 212 16.03 0.44 -12.31
C LEU A 212 17.10 -0.65 -12.44
N GLY A 213 17.27 -1.26 -13.61
CA GLY A 213 18.25 -2.31 -13.87
C GLY A 213 17.82 -3.71 -13.42
N GLY A 214 16.54 -3.88 -13.11
CA GLY A 214 15.94 -5.17 -12.76
C GLY A 214 15.77 -6.09 -13.96
N ARG A 215 15.52 -7.37 -13.68
CA ARG A 215 15.37 -8.42 -14.69
C ARG A 215 13.92 -8.88 -14.77
N ILE A 216 13.46 -9.12 -16.00
CA ILE A 216 12.16 -9.72 -16.29
C ILE A 216 12.44 -10.93 -17.19
N LYS A 217 11.91 -12.10 -16.82
CA LYS A 217 11.97 -13.31 -17.65
C LYS A 217 11.06 -13.26 -18.88
#